data_AF-A0A7C1W1Y0-F1
#
_entry.id   AF-A0A7C1W1Y0-F1
#
_cell.length_a   1.000
_cell.length_b   1.000
_cell.length_c   1.000
_cell.angle_alpha   90.00
_cell.angle_beta   90.00
_cell.angle_gamma   90.00
#
_symmetry.space_group_name_H-M   'P 1'
#
loop_
_entity.id
_entity.type
_entity.pdbx_description
1 polymer ?
#
loop_
_entity_poly.entity_id
_entity_poly.type
_entity_poly.pdbx_seq_one_letter_code
_entity_poly.pdbx_strand_id
1 'polypeptide(L)'
;MIKQIQTKQLRVGMYIEKLGGSWIQHPFLRSSFLVTNPDDIKRILQAGIRDVWIDESKSEIGLDEDQPLLAKTEQQISAEATASSDKQQVKKKQEPRSMDADIELARKICHSGKKQVMAMFQDVRLGKAIDPESTLPLVQQIDALVQNNSAAILSVARLKTHDDYTYMHSIAVCALMISLARQLELDDDMIRLAGIGGMMHDLGKALMPIDILNKPGKLTDAEYDIMKAHPKAGADMLKESDAEAAVIDIALHHHEKMNGFGYPNQLKGEDISLLSRMAAICDVYDAVTSERAYKKPWEPANTIRLMASWEGHFDKHIFNAFVKSIGIYPVGSLVRLTSQHLAVVTEPTPDLLLKPKVKIFFSLKSKAPVPLKVIDLAAHSCKDSIEGPEERADWNFKSLDDLWML
;
A
#
# COMPACT_ATOMS: atom_id res chain seq x y z
N MET A 1 28.01 -2.55 -37.47
CA MET A 1 27.27 -2.11 -38.69
C MET A 1 25.81 -2.32 -38.38
N ILE A 2 24.94 -1.33 -38.64
CA ILE A 2 23.52 -1.44 -38.32
C ILE A 2 22.81 -2.16 -39.47
N LYS A 3 22.09 -3.25 -39.16
CA LYS A 3 21.28 -4.00 -40.12
C LYS A 3 19.84 -4.15 -39.63
N GLN A 4 18.89 -4.04 -40.56
CA GLN A 4 17.49 -4.34 -40.30
C GLN A 4 17.24 -5.84 -40.49
N ILE A 5 16.62 -6.48 -39.49
CA ILE A 5 16.20 -7.88 -39.53
C ILE A 5 14.74 -8.00 -39.08
N GLN A 6 14.09 -9.10 -39.43
CA GLN A 6 12.77 -9.40 -38.88
C GLN A 6 12.91 -9.88 -37.44
N THR A 7 11.95 -9.56 -36.57
CA THR A 7 11.96 -9.99 -35.16
C THR A 7 12.08 -11.51 -35.00
N LYS A 8 11.56 -12.29 -35.97
CA LYS A 8 11.68 -13.77 -35.97
C LYS A 8 13.13 -14.26 -36.11
N GLN A 9 14.02 -13.41 -36.61
CA GLN A 9 15.44 -13.70 -36.79
C GLN A 9 16.27 -13.29 -35.55
N LEU A 10 15.66 -12.60 -34.58
CA LEU A 10 16.33 -12.13 -33.38
C LEU A 10 16.71 -13.32 -32.49
N ARG A 11 17.94 -13.28 -31.96
CA ARG A 11 18.49 -14.32 -31.08
C ARG A 11 19.15 -13.68 -29.85
N VAL A 12 19.26 -14.47 -28.79
CA VAL A 12 20.04 -14.09 -27.60
C VAL A 12 21.50 -13.91 -28.01
N GLY A 13 22.11 -12.79 -27.61
CA GLY A 13 23.43 -12.34 -28.04
C GLY A 13 23.40 -11.24 -29.10
N MET A 14 22.25 -10.92 -29.71
CA MET A 14 22.15 -9.79 -30.65
C MET A 14 21.93 -8.45 -29.92
N TYR A 15 22.61 -7.41 -30.37
CA TYR A 15 22.43 -6.05 -29.85
C TYR A 15 21.42 -5.29 -30.69
N ILE A 16 20.27 -4.96 -30.11
CA ILE A 16 19.24 -4.14 -30.73
C ILE A 16 19.66 -2.68 -30.60
N GLU A 17 19.81 -1.99 -31.72
CA GLU A 17 20.06 -0.54 -31.77
C GLU A 17 18.75 0.23 -31.82
N LYS A 18 17.71 -0.33 -32.48
CA LYS A 18 16.39 0.29 -32.59
C LYS A 18 15.30 -0.75 -32.85
N LEU A 19 14.15 -0.60 -32.18
CA LEU A 19 12.92 -1.37 -32.46
C LEU A 19 12.04 -0.64 -33.48
N GLY A 20 11.39 -1.39 -34.38
CA GLY A 20 10.48 -0.84 -35.38
C GLY A 20 9.07 -0.56 -34.85
N GLY A 21 8.52 0.59 -35.21
CA GLY A 21 7.18 1.01 -34.80
C GLY A 21 7.13 2.47 -34.36
N SER A 22 5.92 2.98 -34.10
CA SER A 22 5.75 4.28 -33.45
C SER A 22 6.13 4.14 -31.98
N TRP A 23 6.94 5.07 -31.47
CA TRP A 23 7.63 5.03 -30.17
C TRP A 23 6.71 4.86 -28.93
N ILE A 24 5.39 4.95 -29.13
CA ILE A 24 4.33 5.01 -28.10
C ILE A 24 3.85 3.63 -27.61
N GLN A 25 4.37 2.51 -28.14
CA GLN A 25 3.92 1.16 -27.75
C GLN A 25 5.06 0.18 -27.45
N HIS A 26 6.01 0.54 -26.58
CA HIS A 26 7.08 -0.40 -26.19
C HIS A 26 7.15 -0.66 -24.67
N PRO A 27 7.13 -1.94 -24.24
CA PRO A 27 7.22 -2.35 -22.83
C PRO A 27 8.66 -2.36 -22.29
N PHE A 28 9.59 -1.62 -22.91
CA PHE A 28 11.01 -1.61 -22.56
C PHE A 28 11.49 -0.19 -22.23
N LEU A 29 12.22 -0.04 -21.11
CA LEU A 29 12.76 1.23 -20.62
C LEU A 29 13.86 1.85 -21.51
N ARG A 30 14.38 1.13 -22.51
CA ARG A 30 15.44 1.59 -23.43
C ARG A 30 15.23 1.03 -24.83
N SER A 31 15.47 1.84 -25.85
CA SER A 31 15.30 1.47 -27.27
C SER A 31 16.48 0.70 -27.87
N SER A 32 17.60 0.62 -27.15
CA SER A 32 18.79 -0.15 -27.53
C SER A 32 19.34 -0.95 -26.35
N PHE A 33 19.61 -2.23 -26.57
CA PHE A 33 20.14 -3.16 -25.57
C PHE A 33 20.61 -4.48 -26.19
N LEU A 34 21.49 -5.19 -25.47
CA LEU A 34 21.89 -6.56 -25.80
C LEU A 34 20.81 -7.53 -25.33
N VAL A 35 20.33 -8.40 -26.21
CA VAL A 35 19.35 -9.44 -25.85
C VAL A 35 20.07 -10.54 -25.09
N THR A 36 19.92 -10.59 -23.77
CA THR A 36 20.56 -11.62 -22.92
C THR A 36 19.59 -12.70 -22.45
N ASN A 37 18.27 -12.47 -22.58
CA ASN A 37 17.23 -13.39 -22.13
C ASN A 37 16.25 -13.73 -23.28
N PRO A 38 15.93 -15.02 -23.54
CA PRO A 38 14.93 -15.42 -24.52
C PRO A 38 13.53 -14.80 -24.32
N ASP A 39 13.18 -14.44 -23.09
CA ASP A 39 11.88 -13.82 -22.79
C ASP A 39 11.76 -12.39 -23.34
N ASP A 40 12.86 -11.70 -23.59
CA ASP A 40 12.84 -10.38 -24.24
C ASP A 40 12.38 -10.50 -25.70
N ILE A 41 12.79 -11.56 -26.40
CA ILE A 41 12.34 -11.85 -27.78
C ILE A 41 10.85 -12.14 -27.80
N LYS A 42 10.33 -12.90 -26.81
CA LYS A 42 8.89 -13.17 -26.69
C LYS A 42 8.10 -11.89 -26.48
N ARG A 43 8.57 -10.99 -25.61
CA ARG A 43 7.94 -9.68 -25.37
C ARG A 43 7.92 -8.82 -26.63
N ILE A 44 9.01 -8.79 -27.41
CA ILE A 44 9.07 -8.06 -28.69
C ILE A 44 8.06 -8.64 -29.70
N LEU A 45 7.93 -9.97 -29.79
CA LEU A 45 6.94 -10.64 -30.64
C LEU A 45 5.49 -10.37 -30.19
N GLN A 46 5.22 -10.42 -28.88
CA GLN A 46 3.90 -10.14 -28.31
C GLN A 46 3.49 -8.67 -28.44
N ALA A 47 4.46 -7.75 -28.45
CA ALA A 47 4.23 -6.33 -28.73
C ALA A 47 3.96 -6.04 -30.22
N GLY A 48 3.93 -7.07 -31.09
CA GLY A 48 3.61 -6.92 -32.52
C GLY A 48 4.70 -6.27 -33.36
N ILE A 49 5.92 -6.17 -32.83
CA ILE A 49 7.08 -5.55 -33.49
C ILE A 49 7.59 -6.50 -34.57
N ARG A 50 7.58 -6.06 -35.83
CA ARG A 50 7.93 -6.91 -36.98
C ARG A 50 9.38 -6.76 -37.42
N ASP A 51 9.92 -5.56 -37.29
CA ASP A 51 11.26 -5.18 -37.75
C ASP A 51 12.09 -4.64 -36.60
N VAL A 52 13.36 -5.04 -36.53
CA VAL A 52 14.34 -4.55 -35.55
C VAL A 52 15.66 -4.26 -36.24
N TRP A 53 16.34 -3.20 -35.80
CA TRP A 53 17.68 -2.85 -36.27
C TRP A 53 18.68 -3.30 -35.23
N ILE A 54 19.62 -4.15 -35.63
CA ILE A 54 20.69 -4.65 -34.78
C ILE A 54 22.02 -4.00 -35.17
N ASP A 55 22.90 -3.79 -34.19
CA ASP A 55 24.29 -3.43 -34.44
C ASP A 55 25.16 -4.67 -34.31
N GLU A 56 25.63 -5.19 -35.45
CA GLU A 56 26.49 -6.37 -35.51
C GLU A 56 27.82 -6.19 -34.78
N SER A 57 28.30 -4.94 -34.64
CA SER A 57 29.59 -4.69 -33.95
C SER A 57 29.49 -4.74 -32.42
N LYS A 58 28.26 -4.65 -31.90
CA LYS A 58 27.94 -4.76 -30.47
C LYS A 58 27.26 -6.08 -30.13
N SER A 59 26.94 -6.89 -31.15
CA SER A 59 26.32 -8.20 -31.00
C SER A 59 27.40 -9.24 -30.68
N GLU A 60 27.11 -10.12 -29.73
CA GLU A 60 27.99 -11.22 -29.33
C GLU A 60 27.92 -12.41 -30.30
N ILE A 61 26.92 -12.42 -31.20
CA ILE A 61 26.73 -13.44 -32.24
C ILE A 61 26.58 -12.78 -33.62
N GLY A 62 27.15 -13.41 -34.64
CA GLY A 62 26.98 -13.02 -36.05
C GLY A 62 25.68 -13.55 -36.65
N LEU A 63 25.22 -12.96 -37.77
CA LEU A 63 23.99 -13.39 -38.45
C LEU A 63 24.08 -14.76 -39.16
N ASP A 64 25.29 -15.32 -39.31
CA ASP A 64 25.55 -16.50 -40.14
C ASP A 64 25.58 -17.85 -39.37
N GLU A 65 25.14 -17.90 -38.11
CA GLU A 65 25.04 -19.19 -37.39
C GLU A 65 23.70 -19.89 -37.65
N ASP A 66 23.67 -20.75 -38.67
CA ASP A 66 22.59 -21.71 -38.93
C ASP A 66 22.53 -22.80 -37.84
N GLN A 67 21.55 -22.70 -36.93
CA GLN A 67 21.04 -23.84 -36.16
C GLN A 67 19.51 -23.78 -36.06
N PRO A 68 18.77 -24.81 -36.52
CA PRO A 68 17.31 -24.79 -36.62
C PRO A 68 16.60 -25.38 -35.39
N LEU A 69 15.46 -24.82 -34.99
CA LEU A 69 14.49 -25.50 -34.11
C LEU A 69 13.05 -25.00 -34.33
N LEU A 70 12.49 -25.34 -35.49
CA LEU A 70 11.05 -25.26 -35.79
C LEU A 70 10.65 -26.47 -36.63
N ALA A 71 10.38 -27.61 -36.00
CA ALA A 71 9.79 -28.78 -36.67
C ALA A 71 9.00 -29.72 -35.74
N LYS A 72 8.69 -29.33 -34.50
CA LYS A 72 7.93 -30.20 -33.57
C LYS A 72 6.62 -29.62 -33.03
N THR A 73 6.23 -28.41 -33.44
CA THR A 73 5.09 -27.74 -32.80
C THR A 73 3.78 -27.87 -33.58
N GLU A 74 3.82 -28.18 -34.89
CA GLU A 74 2.59 -28.13 -35.72
C GLU A 74 1.68 -29.36 -35.59
N GLN A 75 2.19 -30.51 -35.13
CA GLN A 75 1.36 -31.70 -34.91
C GLN A 75 0.72 -31.78 -33.51
N GLN A 76 1.15 -30.95 -32.54
CA GLN A 76 0.53 -30.88 -31.21
C GLN A 76 -0.62 -29.86 -31.12
N ILE A 77 -0.62 -28.82 -31.96
CA ILE A 77 -1.62 -27.74 -31.91
C ILE A 77 -3.01 -28.18 -32.40
N SER A 78 -3.08 -29.19 -33.29
CA SER A 78 -4.36 -29.65 -33.88
C SER A 78 -5.20 -30.52 -32.93
N ALA A 79 -4.58 -31.20 -31.97
CA ALA A 79 -5.29 -32.12 -31.07
C ALA A 79 -5.89 -31.45 -29.82
N GLU A 80 -5.39 -30.29 -29.40
CA GLU A 80 -5.86 -29.60 -28.18
C GLU A 80 -7.02 -28.61 -28.42
N ALA A 81 -7.35 -28.29 -29.68
CA ALA A 81 -8.42 -27.37 -30.04
C ALA A 81 -9.85 -27.96 -29.88
N THR A 82 -9.99 -29.22 -29.44
CA THR A 82 -11.31 -29.86 -29.19
C THR A 82 -11.61 -30.11 -27.72
N ALA A 83 -10.78 -29.65 -26.78
CA ALA A 83 -10.98 -29.83 -25.35
C ALA A 83 -10.99 -28.51 -24.55
N SER A 84 -11.59 -27.45 -25.10
CA SER A 84 -11.88 -26.22 -24.33
C SER A 84 -13.36 -26.15 -23.96
N SER A 85 -13.75 -26.90 -22.93
CA SER A 85 -14.84 -26.51 -22.04
C SER A 85 -14.46 -26.92 -20.62
N ASP A 86 -14.62 -25.97 -19.69
CA ASP A 86 -14.38 -26.06 -18.25
C ASP A 86 -12.97 -26.37 -17.74
N LYS A 87 -12.10 -25.34 -17.69
CA LYS A 87 -11.16 -25.17 -16.56
C LYS A 87 -11.00 -23.69 -16.21
N GLN A 88 -11.69 -23.28 -15.15
CA GLN A 88 -11.37 -22.09 -14.37
C GLN A 88 -9.88 -22.10 -14.01
N GLN A 89 -9.15 -21.06 -14.40
CA GLN A 89 -7.75 -20.88 -14.02
C GLN A 89 -7.65 -20.57 -12.53
N VAL A 90 -7.23 -21.56 -11.74
CA VAL A 90 -6.84 -21.39 -10.35
C VAL A 90 -5.53 -20.59 -10.32
N LYS A 91 -5.55 -19.36 -9.78
CA LYS A 91 -4.35 -18.56 -9.46
C LYS A 91 -3.41 -19.41 -8.58
N LYS A 92 -2.18 -19.65 -9.04
CA LYS A 92 -1.13 -20.36 -8.27
C LYS A 92 -0.82 -19.56 -7.00
N LYS A 93 -1.22 -20.07 -5.84
CA LYS A 93 -0.92 -19.51 -4.52
C LYS A 93 0.61 -19.61 -4.30
N GLN A 94 1.31 -18.48 -4.29
CA GLN A 94 2.72 -18.44 -3.89
C GLN A 94 2.83 -18.93 -2.43
N GLU A 95 3.93 -19.62 -2.09
CA GLU A 95 4.15 -20.01 -0.68
C GLU A 95 4.17 -18.76 0.21
N PRO A 96 3.51 -18.80 1.39
CA PRO A 96 3.40 -17.64 2.25
C PRO A 96 4.79 -17.19 2.70
N ARG A 97 5.13 -15.92 2.41
CA ARG A 97 6.35 -15.28 2.87
C ARG A 97 6.29 -15.14 4.40
N SER A 98 7.44 -15.20 5.09
CA SER A 98 7.46 -14.94 6.54
C SER A 98 7.14 -13.49 6.85
N MET A 99 6.55 -13.23 8.03
CA MET A 99 6.28 -11.87 8.52
C MET A 99 7.55 -11.00 8.46
N ASP A 100 8.71 -11.53 8.85
CA ASP A 100 9.97 -10.78 8.88
C ASP A 100 10.41 -10.33 7.47
N ALA A 101 10.25 -11.20 6.48
CA ALA A 101 10.55 -10.87 5.08
C ALA A 101 9.56 -9.85 4.50
N ASP A 102 8.28 -9.93 4.89
CA ASP A 102 7.28 -8.91 4.53
C ASP A 102 7.56 -7.58 5.20
N ILE A 103 8.02 -7.56 6.47
CA ILE A 103 8.44 -6.34 7.17
C ILE A 103 9.68 -5.74 6.48
N GLU A 104 10.65 -6.53 6.07
CA GLU A 104 11.82 -6.02 5.34
C GLU A 104 11.41 -5.40 3.99
N LEU A 105 10.51 -6.05 3.27
CA LEU A 105 9.94 -5.50 2.04
C LEU A 105 9.16 -4.20 2.32
N ALA A 106 8.33 -4.19 3.36
CA ALA A 106 7.59 -3.01 3.80
C ALA A 106 8.52 -1.82 4.07
N ARG A 107 9.66 -2.06 4.76
CA ARG A 107 10.69 -1.03 5.01
C ARG A 107 11.27 -0.48 3.72
N LYS A 108 11.58 -1.35 2.74
CA LYS A 108 12.09 -0.94 1.43
C LYS A 108 11.07 -0.07 0.68
N ILE A 109 9.81 -0.52 0.62
CA ILE A 109 8.70 0.21 -0.02
C ILE A 109 8.46 1.55 0.67
N CYS A 110 8.43 1.59 2.01
CA CYS A 110 8.24 2.82 2.76
C CYS A 110 9.40 3.79 2.54
N HIS A 111 10.65 3.31 2.54
CA HIS A 111 11.81 4.16 2.33
C HIS A 111 11.85 4.78 0.92
N SER A 112 11.59 3.98 -0.12
CA SER A 112 11.55 4.47 -1.50
C SER A 112 10.32 5.34 -1.74
N GLY A 113 9.16 4.91 -1.25
CA GLY A 113 7.89 5.61 -1.36
C GLY A 113 7.91 6.97 -0.69
N LYS A 114 8.53 7.09 0.50
CA LYS A 114 8.71 8.38 1.18
C LYS A 114 9.34 9.42 0.27
N LYS A 115 10.43 9.06 -0.43
CA LYS A 115 11.11 9.99 -1.36
C LYS A 115 10.21 10.44 -2.51
N GLN A 116 9.40 9.52 -3.04
CA GLN A 116 8.46 9.82 -4.13
C GLN A 116 7.33 10.74 -3.65
N VAL A 117 6.69 10.44 -2.52
CA VAL A 117 5.63 11.28 -1.94
C VAL A 117 6.20 12.66 -1.56
N MET A 118 7.40 12.72 -1.00
CA MET A 118 8.09 13.99 -0.72
C MET A 118 8.28 14.84 -1.98
N ALA A 119 8.79 14.23 -3.06
CA ALA A 119 8.99 14.92 -4.33
C ALA A 119 7.66 15.43 -4.89
N MET A 120 6.59 14.61 -4.85
CA MET A 120 5.25 15.00 -5.29
C MET A 120 4.75 16.25 -4.54
N PHE A 121 4.81 16.28 -3.21
CA PHE A 121 4.40 17.45 -2.42
C PHE A 121 5.27 18.69 -2.67
N GLN A 122 6.57 18.51 -2.95
CA GLN A 122 7.46 19.61 -3.30
C GLN A 122 7.13 20.19 -4.68
N ASP A 123 6.83 19.34 -5.66
CA ASP A 123 6.44 19.76 -7.00
C ASP A 123 5.14 20.57 -6.97
N VAL A 124 4.16 20.15 -6.17
CA VAL A 124 2.95 20.95 -5.88
C VAL A 124 3.27 22.32 -5.32
N ARG A 125 4.13 22.35 -4.29
CA ARG A 125 4.50 23.61 -3.63
C ARG A 125 5.15 24.59 -4.60
N LEU A 126 5.81 24.09 -5.64
CA LEU A 126 6.42 24.87 -6.71
C LEU A 126 5.46 25.17 -7.88
N GLY A 127 4.19 24.78 -7.77
CA GLY A 127 3.17 25.00 -8.80
C GLY A 127 3.33 24.13 -10.04
N LYS A 128 4.01 22.99 -9.95
CA LYS A 128 4.13 22.05 -11.06
C LYS A 128 2.88 21.18 -11.14
N ALA A 129 2.51 20.83 -12.37
CA ALA A 129 1.51 19.80 -12.62
C ALA A 129 1.99 18.45 -12.05
N ILE A 130 1.07 17.68 -11.49
CA ILE A 130 1.34 16.32 -11.02
C ILE A 130 0.72 15.36 -12.04
N ASP A 131 1.34 14.21 -12.19
CA ASP A 131 0.71 13.07 -12.84
C ASP A 131 0.28 12.06 -11.77
N PRO A 132 -1.03 11.91 -11.47
CA PRO A 132 -1.52 10.90 -10.53
C PRO A 132 -1.03 9.48 -10.86
N GLU A 133 -0.88 9.15 -12.15
CA GLU A 133 -0.41 7.84 -12.61
C GLU A 133 1.05 7.58 -12.23
N SER A 134 1.84 8.63 -11.94
CA SER A 134 3.20 8.47 -11.42
C SER A 134 3.25 7.76 -10.05
N THR A 135 2.14 7.76 -9.31
CA THR A 135 2.02 7.04 -8.02
C THR A 135 1.68 5.56 -8.20
N LEU A 136 1.19 5.15 -9.38
CA LEU A 136 0.70 3.80 -9.64
C LEU A 136 1.73 2.70 -9.35
N PRO A 137 3.02 2.82 -9.71
CA PRO A 137 4.01 1.79 -9.38
C PRO A 137 4.20 1.59 -7.87
N LEU A 138 4.05 2.65 -7.07
CA LEU A 138 4.12 2.57 -5.62
C LEU A 138 2.85 1.94 -5.05
N VAL A 139 1.68 2.36 -5.55
CA VAL A 139 0.37 1.77 -5.19
C VAL A 139 0.35 0.27 -5.48
N GLN A 140 0.87 -0.17 -6.64
CA GLN A 140 0.95 -1.59 -7.01
C GLN A 140 1.89 -2.39 -6.09
N GLN A 141 3.03 -1.81 -5.67
CA GLN A 141 3.92 -2.44 -4.70
C GLN A 141 3.25 -2.60 -3.33
N ILE A 142 2.56 -1.55 -2.88
CA ILE A 142 1.78 -1.58 -1.64
C ILE A 142 0.68 -2.62 -1.74
N ASP A 143 -0.08 -2.65 -2.82
CA ASP A 143 -1.16 -3.62 -3.03
C ASP A 143 -0.65 -5.06 -3.04
N ALA A 144 0.44 -5.35 -3.75
CA ALA A 144 1.05 -6.67 -3.76
C ALA A 144 1.48 -7.13 -2.35
N LEU A 145 1.97 -6.19 -1.52
CA LEU A 145 2.30 -6.49 -0.13
C LEU A 145 1.04 -6.66 0.72
N VAL A 146 0.01 -5.83 0.55
CA VAL A 146 -1.27 -5.95 1.26
C VAL A 146 -1.98 -7.27 0.96
N GLN A 147 -1.94 -7.73 -0.29
CA GLN A 147 -2.49 -9.03 -0.72
C GLN A 147 -1.84 -10.21 0.01
N ASN A 148 -0.55 -10.09 0.32
CA ASN A 148 0.16 -11.13 1.07
C ASN A 148 -0.02 -10.96 2.58
N ASN A 149 0.17 -9.73 3.07
CA ASN A 149 0.24 -9.41 4.48
C ASN A 149 0.08 -7.89 4.73
N SER A 150 -1.17 -7.45 4.90
CA SER A 150 -1.49 -6.06 5.23
C SER A 150 -0.83 -5.57 6.52
N ALA A 151 -0.64 -6.46 7.50
CA ALA A 151 -0.10 -6.12 8.80
C ALA A 151 1.36 -5.64 8.73
N ALA A 152 2.15 -6.16 7.79
CA ALA A 152 3.56 -5.79 7.63
C ALA A 152 3.74 -4.33 7.19
N ILE A 153 2.98 -3.86 6.20
CA ILE A 153 3.12 -2.47 5.76
C ILE A 153 2.53 -1.48 6.77
N LEU A 154 1.41 -1.83 7.39
CA LEU A 154 0.79 -0.98 8.42
C LEU A 154 1.66 -0.85 9.66
N SER A 155 2.39 -1.91 10.03
CA SER A 155 3.29 -1.89 11.18
C SER A 155 4.49 -0.97 10.92
N VAL A 156 5.11 -1.05 9.75
CA VAL A 156 6.23 -0.18 9.35
C VAL A 156 5.76 1.27 9.16
N ALA A 157 4.64 1.47 8.48
CA ALA A 157 4.12 2.80 8.21
C ALA A 157 3.63 3.52 9.48
N ARG A 158 3.47 2.85 10.63
CA ARG A 158 3.17 3.50 11.90
C ARG A 158 4.40 4.01 12.65
N LEU A 159 5.60 3.51 12.33
CA LEU A 159 6.85 3.82 13.04
C LEU A 159 7.53 5.11 12.55
N LYS A 160 6.72 6.12 12.26
CA LYS A 160 7.13 7.37 11.65
C LYS A 160 7.77 8.27 12.70
N THR A 161 8.89 8.91 12.36
CA THR A 161 9.41 10.03 13.15
C THR A 161 8.57 11.27 12.87
N HIS A 162 8.64 12.25 13.77
CA HIS A 162 7.97 13.55 13.62
C HIS A 162 8.20 14.20 12.24
N ASP A 163 9.43 14.16 11.75
CA ASP A 163 9.84 14.85 10.52
C ASP A 163 9.28 14.18 9.24
N ASP A 164 8.80 12.94 9.38
CA ASP A 164 8.32 12.11 8.28
C ASP A 164 6.79 12.03 8.20
N TYR A 165 6.11 12.69 9.14
CA TYR A 165 4.70 12.48 9.45
C TYR A 165 3.81 12.53 8.22
N THR A 166 3.83 13.63 7.44
CA THR A 166 2.90 13.83 6.32
C THR A 166 3.11 12.85 5.17
N TYR A 167 4.36 12.46 4.88
CA TYR A 167 4.66 11.63 3.70
C TYR A 167 4.39 10.16 3.95
N MET A 168 4.80 9.69 5.12
CA MET A 168 4.42 8.36 5.57
C MET A 168 2.91 8.30 5.84
N HIS A 169 2.31 9.45 6.18
CA HIS A 169 0.91 9.84 6.07
C HIS A 169 0.16 9.07 4.98
N SER A 170 0.40 9.58 3.78
CA SER A 170 -0.10 9.09 2.51
C SER A 170 0.14 7.60 2.28
N ILE A 171 1.32 7.07 2.64
CA ILE A 171 1.64 5.65 2.43
C ILE A 171 0.77 4.76 3.33
N ALA A 172 0.58 5.14 4.58
CA ALA A 172 -0.26 4.39 5.51
C ALA A 172 -1.74 4.44 5.10
N VAL A 173 -2.26 5.62 4.76
CA VAL A 173 -3.65 5.77 4.29
C VAL A 173 -3.88 5.01 2.99
N CYS A 174 -2.92 5.03 2.05
CA CYS A 174 -2.94 4.19 0.85
C CYS A 174 -3.08 2.70 1.18
N ALA A 175 -2.22 2.18 2.07
CA ALA A 175 -2.28 0.77 2.47
C ALA A 175 -3.59 0.40 3.20
N LEU A 176 -4.10 1.28 4.07
CA LEU A 176 -5.37 1.09 4.77
C LEU A 176 -6.55 1.08 3.79
N MET A 177 -6.56 2.00 2.82
CA MET A 177 -7.60 2.08 1.79
C MET A 177 -7.64 0.83 0.92
N ILE A 178 -6.47 0.33 0.48
CA ILE A 178 -6.37 -0.91 -0.30
C ILE A 178 -6.84 -2.11 0.55
N SER A 179 -6.40 -2.20 1.80
CA SER A 179 -6.81 -3.27 2.70
C SER A 179 -8.32 -3.28 2.95
N LEU A 180 -8.93 -2.11 3.11
CA LEU A 180 -10.36 -1.94 3.28
C LEU A 180 -11.14 -2.27 1.99
N ALA A 181 -10.68 -1.80 0.84
CA ALA A 181 -11.28 -2.10 -0.46
C ALA A 181 -11.34 -3.62 -0.70
N ARG A 182 -10.26 -4.34 -0.40
CA ARG A 182 -10.21 -5.80 -0.48
C ARG A 182 -11.14 -6.49 0.50
N GLN A 183 -11.22 -5.98 1.74
CA GLN A 183 -12.12 -6.53 2.76
C GLN A 183 -13.61 -6.31 2.42
N LEU A 184 -13.91 -5.28 1.63
CA LEU A 184 -15.23 -5.01 1.06
C LEU A 184 -15.47 -5.73 -0.28
N GLU A 185 -14.50 -6.53 -0.74
CA GLU A 185 -14.58 -7.28 -2.00
C GLU A 185 -14.84 -6.40 -3.23
N LEU A 186 -14.29 -5.18 -3.23
CA LEU A 186 -14.36 -4.29 -4.39
C LEU A 186 -13.51 -4.84 -5.55
N ASP A 187 -13.85 -4.44 -6.78
CA ASP A 187 -13.09 -4.83 -7.96
C ASP A 187 -11.69 -4.19 -8.01
N ASP A 188 -10.84 -4.72 -8.90
CA ASP A 188 -9.44 -4.30 -9.01
C ASP A 188 -9.28 -2.82 -9.38
N ASP A 189 -10.24 -2.22 -10.10
CA ASP A 189 -10.20 -0.81 -10.47
C ASP A 189 -10.53 0.09 -9.27
N MET A 190 -11.56 -0.25 -8.51
CA MET A 190 -11.90 0.42 -7.26
C MET A 190 -10.79 0.28 -6.21
N ILE A 191 -10.09 -0.85 -6.15
CA ILE A 191 -8.91 -1.02 -5.29
C ILE A 191 -7.77 -0.10 -5.73
N ARG A 192 -7.50 0.01 -7.04
CA ARG A 192 -6.51 0.93 -7.61
C ARG A 192 -6.84 2.38 -7.25
N LEU A 193 -8.09 2.80 -7.48
CA LEU A 193 -8.61 4.12 -7.15
C LEU A 193 -8.51 4.44 -5.65
N ALA A 194 -8.85 3.47 -4.79
CA ALA A 194 -8.72 3.60 -3.34
C ALA A 194 -7.25 3.82 -2.93
N GLY A 195 -6.31 3.10 -3.56
CA GLY A 195 -4.88 3.25 -3.33
C GLY A 195 -4.34 4.62 -3.74
N ILE A 196 -4.64 5.08 -4.97
CA ILE A 196 -4.22 6.38 -5.48
C ILE A 196 -4.85 7.50 -4.63
N GLY A 197 -6.16 7.42 -4.41
CA GLY A 197 -6.90 8.38 -3.58
C GLY A 197 -6.36 8.47 -2.16
N GLY A 198 -6.10 7.33 -1.51
CA GLY A 198 -5.49 7.30 -0.18
C GLY A 198 -4.09 7.94 -0.14
N MET A 199 -3.30 7.80 -1.21
CA MET A 199 -1.98 8.43 -1.30
C MET A 199 -2.06 9.95 -1.50
N MET A 200 -3.05 10.42 -2.27
CA MET A 200 -3.18 11.82 -2.71
C MET A 200 -4.20 12.65 -1.91
N HIS A 201 -4.98 12.05 -1.00
CA HIS A 201 -6.09 12.72 -0.31
C HIS A 201 -5.70 14.07 0.32
N ASP A 202 -4.48 14.13 0.84
CA ASP A 202 -3.92 15.23 1.62
C ASP A 202 -3.04 16.19 0.80
N LEU A 203 -2.97 16.02 -0.51
CA LEU A 203 -2.05 16.75 -1.39
C LEU A 203 -2.20 18.27 -1.29
N GLY A 204 -3.42 18.76 -1.08
CA GLY A 204 -3.69 20.18 -0.89
C GLY A 204 -2.99 20.80 0.33
N LYS A 205 -2.50 19.99 1.29
CA LYS A 205 -1.69 20.49 2.42
C LYS A 205 -0.39 21.14 1.97
N ALA A 206 0.13 20.77 0.78
CA ALA A 206 1.29 21.43 0.19
C ALA A 206 1.08 22.93 -0.09
N LEU A 207 -0.19 23.35 -0.26
CA LEU A 207 -0.59 24.75 -0.49
C LEU A 207 -0.95 25.50 0.81
N MET A 208 -0.92 24.84 1.97
CA MET A 208 -1.21 25.48 3.24
C MET A 208 0.02 26.25 3.76
N PRO A 209 -0.16 27.36 4.52
CA PRO A 209 0.94 28.09 5.12
C PRO A 209 1.83 27.19 5.97
N ILE A 210 3.16 27.25 5.77
CA ILE A 210 4.13 26.37 6.42
C ILE A 210 4.08 26.49 7.95
N ASP A 211 3.86 27.71 8.47
CA ASP A 211 3.80 27.98 9.91
C ASP A 211 2.56 27.38 10.57
N ILE A 212 1.47 27.22 9.81
CA ILE A 212 0.25 26.53 10.27
C ILE A 212 0.44 25.03 10.16
N LEU A 213 0.95 24.55 9.03
CA LEU A 213 1.14 23.12 8.75
C LEU A 213 2.10 22.46 9.76
N ASN A 214 3.19 23.14 10.12
CA ASN A 214 4.22 22.66 11.04
C ASN A 214 4.07 23.25 12.45
N LYS A 215 2.91 23.84 12.78
CA LYS A 215 2.72 24.57 14.04
C LYS A 215 2.99 23.67 15.24
N PRO A 216 3.78 24.14 16.23
CA PRO A 216 4.09 23.33 17.37
C PRO A 216 3.00 23.22 18.45
N GLY A 217 1.78 22.79 18.09
CA GLY A 217 0.68 22.64 19.04
C GLY A 217 -0.69 22.47 18.39
N LYS A 218 -1.74 22.75 19.16
CA LYS A 218 -3.10 22.85 18.62
C LYS A 218 -3.22 24.09 17.73
N LEU A 219 -3.92 23.95 16.61
CA LEU A 219 -4.35 25.08 15.80
C LEU A 219 -5.39 25.89 16.58
N THR A 220 -5.35 27.20 16.43
CA THR A 220 -6.45 28.11 16.78
C THR A 220 -7.59 27.93 15.79
N ASP A 221 -8.79 28.41 16.13
CA ASP A 221 -9.95 28.28 15.25
C ASP A 221 -9.70 28.93 13.86
N ALA A 222 -9.04 30.09 13.83
CA ALA A 222 -8.69 30.76 12.57
C ALA A 222 -7.65 29.99 11.73
N GLU A 223 -6.65 29.39 12.38
CA GLU A 223 -5.67 28.54 11.69
C GLU A 223 -6.31 27.24 11.19
N TYR A 224 -7.26 26.69 11.96
CA TYR A 224 -8.05 25.52 11.57
C TYR A 224 -8.95 25.85 10.38
N ASP A 225 -9.56 27.04 10.33
CA ASP A 225 -10.32 27.53 9.17
C ASP A 225 -9.48 27.59 7.90
N ILE A 226 -8.21 28.02 8.00
CA ILE A 226 -7.27 27.98 6.89
C ILE A 226 -6.97 26.53 6.49
N MET A 227 -6.67 25.67 7.46
CA MET A 227 -6.37 24.25 7.19
C MET A 227 -7.54 23.54 6.50
N LYS A 228 -8.80 23.88 6.79
CA LYS A 228 -9.99 23.33 6.12
C LYS A 228 -10.06 23.63 4.62
N ALA A 229 -9.21 24.49 4.07
CA ALA A 229 -9.14 24.77 2.64
C ALA A 229 -8.40 23.68 1.84
N HIS A 230 -7.59 22.83 2.49
CA HIS A 230 -6.76 21.85 1.77
C HIS A 230 -7.54 20.81 0.94
N PRO A 231 -8.74 20.31 1.33
CA PRO A 231 -9.44 19.33 0.50
C PRO A 231 -9.83 19.92 -0.85
N LYS A 232 -10.34 21.16 -0.83
CA LYS A 232 -10.68 21.89 -2.05
C LYS A 232 -9.44 22.20 -2.89
N ALA A 233 -8.37 22.67 -2.25
CA ALA A 233 -7.12 22.96 -2.95
C ALA A 233 -6.53 21.70 -3.63
N GLY A 234 -6.55 20.54 -2.94
CA GLY A 234 -6.12 19.26 -3.51
C GLY A 234 -7.02 18.80 -4.66
N ALA A 235 -8.35 18.91 -4.51
CA ALA A 235 -9.30 18.54 -5.55
C ALA A 235 -9.16 19.40 -6.81
N ASP A 236 -8.96 20.71 -6.67
CA ASP A 236 -8.79 21.62 -7.80
C ASP A 236 -7.50 21.30 -8.58
N MET A 237 -6.40 21.01 -7.87
CA MET A 237 -5.16 20.55 -8.49
C MET A 237 -5.28 19.22 -9.24
N LEU A 238 -5.98 18.25 -8.64
CA LEU A 238 -6.20 16.95 -9.26
C LEU A 238 -7.07 17.07 -10.52
N LYS A 239 -8.05 17.98 -10.53
CA LYS A 239 -8.83 18.31 -11.74
C LYS A 239 -7.96 18.92 -12.84
N GLU A 240 -7.07 19.84 -12.50
CA GLU A 240 -6.13 20.44 -13.46
C GLU A 240 -5.16 19.41 -14.07
N SER A 241 -4.95 18.30 -13.37
CA SER A 241 -4.08 17.20 -13.77
C SER A 241 -4.82 16.05 -14.47
N ASP A 242 -6.08 16.25 -14.85
CA ASP A 242 -6.96 15.23 -15.46
C ASP A 242 -7.04 13.93 -14.63
N ALA A 243 -6.97 14.04 -13.30
CA ALA A 243 -7.12 12.89 -12.41
C ALA A 243 -8.53 12.29 -12.51
N GLU A 244 -8.64 11.01 -12.20
CA GLU A 244 -9.94 10.33 -12.18
C GLU A 244 -10.88 10.94 -11.14
N ALA A 245 -12.17 11.01 -11.49
CA ALA A 245 -13.19 11.66 -10.67
C ALA A 245 -13.25 11.11 -9.24
N ALA A 246 -13.00 9.81 -9.06
CA ALA A 246 -13.01 9.19 -7.74
C ALA A 246 -11.84 9.66 -6.86
N VAL A 247 -10.65 9.88 -7.44
CA VAL A 247 -9.47 10.40 -6.73
C VAL A 247 -9.70 11.85 -6.31
N ILE A 248 -10.28 12.66 -7.20
CA ILE A 248 -10.68 14.04 -6.92
C ILE A 248 -11.71 14.09 -5.78
N ASP A 249 -12.71 13.21 -5.83
CA ASP A 249 -13.76 13.12 -4.80
C ASP A 249 -13.19 12.77 -3.43
N ILE A 250 -12.27 11.80 -3.35
CA ILE A 250 -11.57 11.43 -2.11
C ILE A 250 -10.82 12.63 -1.53
N ALA A 251 -10.03 13.32 -2.36
CA ALA A 251 -9.31 14.50 -1.91
C ALA A 251 -10.25 15.60 -1.39
N LEU A 252 -11.41 15.78 -2.02
CA LEU A 252 -12.38 16.80 -1.63
C LEU A 252 -13.16 16.44 -0.36
N HIS A 253 -13.54 15.18 -0.18
CA HIS A 253 -14.57 14.77 0.79
C HIS A 253 -14.09 13.81 1.88
N HIS A 254 -12.80 13.48 1.99
CA HIS A 254 -12.29 12.62 3.07
C HIS A 254 -12.49 13.19 4.49
N HIS A 255 -12.85 14.47 4.63
CA HIS A 255 -13.22 15.08 5.92
C HIS A 255 -14.74 15.27 6.11
N GLU A 256 -15.55 14.76 5.19
CA GLU A 256 -16.99 14.66 5.39
C GLU A 256 -17.33 13.61 6.46
N LYS A 257 -18.48 13.79 7.09
CA LYS A 257 -18.96 12.90 8.17
C LYS A 257 -20.37 12.46 7.86
N MET A 258 -20.74 11.23 8.24
CA MET A 258 -22.07 10.68 7.92
C MET A 258 -23.24 11.56 8.43
N ASN A 259 -23.03 12.30 9.52
CA ASN A 259 -24.00 13.22 10.11
C ASN A 259 -24.01 14.63 9.49
N GLY A 260 -23.10 14.94 8.56
CA GLY A 260 -22.98 16.22 7.87
C GLY A 260 -22.36 17.35 8.67
N PHE A 261 -21.70 17.05 9.79
CA PHE A 261 -20.86 18.01 10.51
C PHE A 261 -19.40 18.02 10.02
N GLY A 262 -19.16 17.45 8.82
CA GLY A 262 -17.86 17.46 8.14
C GLY A 262 -17.64 18.73 7.32
N TYR A 263 -16.61 18.71 6.47
CA TYR A 263 -16.28 19.79 5.54
C TYR A 263 -15.64 19.20 4.28
N PRO A 264 -15.61 19.91 3.14
CA PRO A 264 -16.05 21.31 2.94
C PRO A 264 -17.53 21.50 2.58
N ASN A 265 -18.22 20.46 2.11
CA ASN A 265 -19.57 20.54 1.55
C ASN A 265 -20.68 20.13 2.54
N GLN A 266 -20.34 19.55 3.70
CA GLN A 266 -21.28 19.10 4.74
C GLN A 266 -22.26 18.04 4.21
N LEU A 267 -21.75 17.15 3.37
CA LEU A 267 -22.50 16.03 2.80
C LEU A 267 -22.97 15.06 3.88
N LYS A 268 -24.09 14.36 3.65
CA LYS A 268 -24.71 13.49 4.65
C LYS A 268 -24.95 12.10 4.08
N GLY A 269 -24.74 11.09 4.91
CA GLY A 269 -25.05 9.70 4.56
C GLY A 269 -24.45 9.26 3.23
N GLU A 270 -25.32 8.85 2.30
CA GLU A 270 -24.95 8.31 0.99
C GLU A 270 -24.58 9.38 -0.05
N ASP A 271 -24.75 10.67 0.26
CA ASP A 271 -24.22 11.76 -0.58
C ASP A 271 -22.67 11.75 -0.60
N ILE A 272 -22.06 11.12 0.42
CA ILE A 272 -20.62 10.88 0.47
C ILE A 272 -20.33 9.58 -0.28
N SER A 273 -19.46 9.64 -1.29
CA SER A 273 -19.09 8.46 -2.07
C SER A 273 -18.51 7.34 -1.19
N LEU A 274 -18.59 6.10 -1.68
CA LEU A 274 -18.05 4.94 -0.97
C LEU A 274 -16.56 5.11 -0.62
N LEU A 275 -15.74 5.53 -1.60
CA LEU A 275 -14.30 5.69 -1.38
C LEU A 275 -13.99 6.87 -0.45
N SER A 276 -14.78 7.95 -0.47
CA SER A 276 -14.62 9.06 0.47
C SER A 276 -15.00 8.68 1.90
N ARG A 277 -16.05 7.86 2.08
CA ARG A 277 -16.40 7.27 3.38
C ARG A 277 -15.30 6.34 3.91
N MET A 278 -14.67 5.55 3.03
CA MET A 278 -13.50 4.74 3.36
C MET A 278 -12.32 5.61 3.79
N ALA A 279 -12.02 6.65 3.01
CA ALA A 279 -10.90 7.56 3.27
C ALA A 279 -11.04 8.27 4.63
N ALA A 280 -12.25 8.72 4.99
CA ALA A 280 -12.51 9.33 6.28
C ALA A 280 -12.18 8.41 7.47
N ILE A 281 -12.43 7.10 7.34
CA ILE A 281 -12.08 6.12 8.38
C ILE A 281 -10.57 5.91 8.42
N CYS A 282 -9.93 5.69 7.27
CA CYS A 282 -8.50 5.40 7.15
C CYS A 282 -7.64 6.59 7.60
N ASP A 283 -7.96 7.81 7.17
CA ASP A 283 -7.28 9.05 7.57
C ASP A 283 -7.35 9.21 9.09
N VAL A 284 -8.56 9.19 9.67
CA VAL A 284 -8.73 9.42 11.11
C VAL A 284 -8.02 8.36 11.95
N TYR A 285 -8.08 7.09 11.54
CA TYR A 285 -7.38 6.02 12.26
C TYR A 285 -5.85 6.23 12.24
N ASP A 286 -5.25 6.46 11.07
CA ASP A 286 -3.80 6.67 11.00
C ASP A 286 -3.40 7.97 11.72
N ALA A 287 -4.20 9.02 11.58
CA ALA A 287 -4.00 10.32 12.22
C ALA A 287 -3.88 10.26 13.75
N VAL A 288 -4.68 9.41 14.42
CA VAL A 288 -4.69 9.30 15.88
C VAL A 288 -3.76 8.21 16.41
N THR A 289 -3.39 7.23 15.59
CA THR A 289 -2.45 6.15 15.95
C THR A 289 -0.99 6.45 15.59
N SER A 290 -0.75 7.52 14.83
CA SER A 290 0.60 8.02 14.48
C SER A 290 1.12 9.02 15.51
N GLU A 291 2.43 8.98 15.77
CA GLU A 291 3.10 9.96 16.64
C GLU A 291 3.20 11.34 15.96
N ARG A 292 2.82 12.40 16.69
CA ARG A 292 2.91 13.81 16.25
C ARG A 292 3.68 14.60 17.30
N ALA A 293 4.35 15.70 16.94
CA ALA A 293 5.19 16.44 17.90
C ALA A 293 4.45 16.97 19.15
N TYR A 294 3.12 17.04 19.12
CA TYR A 294 2.29 17.55 20.22
C TYR A 294 1.37 16.52 20.85
N LYS A 295 1.41 15.26 20.38
CA LYS A 295 0.48 14.23 20.84
C LYS A 295 1.09 12.84 20.74
N LYS A 296 1.16 12.15 21.88
CA LYS A 296 1.48 10.72 21.92
C LYS A 296 0.42 9.93 21.13
N PRO A 297 0.81 8.93 20.35
CA PRO A 297 -0.13 8.10 19.61
C PRO A 297 -1.09 7.40 20.57
N TRP A 298 -2.34 7.24 20.15
CA TRP A 298 -3.27 6.36 20.86
C TRP A 298 -2.93 4.90 20.60
N GLU A 299 -3.16 4.05 21.61
CA GLU A 299 -3.05 2.60 21.41
C GLU A 299 -4.03 2.14 20.32
N PRO A 300 -3.60 1.28 19.37
CA PRO A 300 -4.44 0.85 18.25
C PRO A 300 -5.79 0.24 18.67
N ALA A 301 -5.76 -0.68 19.63
CA ALA A 301 -6.97 -1.33 20.13
C ALA A 301 -7.92 -0.33 20.83
N ASN A 302 -7.36 0.65 21.55
CA ASN A 302 -8.13 1.69 22.21
C ASN A 302 -8.74 2.68 21.20
N THR A 303 -8.00 2.97 20.12
CA THR A 303 -8.45 3.81 19.01
C THR A 303 -9.71 3.25 18.36
N ILE A 304 -9.71 1.95 18.01
CA ILE A 304 -10.87 1.29 17.41
C ILE A 304 -12.10 1.45 18.32
N ARG A 305 -11.94 1.20 19.62
CA ARG A 305 -13.02 1.34 20.61
C ARG A 305 -13.58 2.77 20.67
N LEU A 306 -12.69 3.76 20.67
CA LEU A 306 -13.08 5.17 20.74
C LEU A 306 -13.76 5.63 19.44
N MET A 307 -13.22 5.27 18.28
CA MET A 307 -13.85 5.54 16.98
C MET A 307 -15.25 4.92 16.88
N ALA A 308 -15.42 3.68 17.38
CA ALA A 308 -16.71 3.00 17.41
C ALA A 308 -17.76 3.71 18.30
N SER A 309 -17.31 4.49 19.29
CA SER A 309 -18.20 5.26 20.18
C SER A 309 -18.70 6.58 19.56
N TRP A 310 -18.14 7.01 18.42
CA TRP A 310 -18.53 8.27 17.79
C TRP A 310 -19.78 8.11 16.93
N GLU A 311 -20.90 8.62 17.42
CA GLU A 311 -22.17 8.57 16.71
C GLU A 311 -22.19 9.48 15.48
N GLY A 312 -22.55 8.91 14.32
CA GLY A 312 -22.73 9.65 13.08
C GLY A 312 -21.45 10.15 12.41
N HIS A 313 -20.26 9.78 12.90
CA HIS A 313 -19.01 10.09 12.19
C HIS A 313 -18.80 9.17 10.99
N PHE A 314 -18.90 7.86 11.21
CA PHE A 314 -18.52 6.85 10.21
C PHE A 314 -19.72 6.01 9.76
N ASP A 315 -19.62 5.51 8.54
CA ASP A 315 -20.51 4.46 8.07
C ASP A 315 -20.21 3.17 8.85
N LYS A 316 -21.23 2.63 9.53
CA LYS A 316 -21.06 1.46 10.40
C LYS A 316 -20.65 0.19 9.65
N HIS A 317 -21.15 0.01 8.42
CA HIS A 317 -20.82 -1.17 7.63
C HIS A 317 -19.36 -1.12 7.17
N ILE A 318 -18.94 0.03 6.64
CA ILE A 318 -17.56 0.25 6.20
C ILE A 318 -16.60 0.22 7.40
N PHE A 319 -16.97 0.82 8.54
CA PHE A 319 -16.16 0.78 9.75
C PHE A 319 -15.97 -0.65 10.27
N ASN A 320 -17.02 -1.47 10.26
CA ASN A 320 -16.89 -2.88 10.65
C ASN A 320 -15.98 -3.67 9.69
N ALA A 321 -16.04 -3.39 8.38
CA ALA A 321 -15.11 -3.97 7.42
C ALA A 321 -13.67 -3.51 7.70
N PHE A 322 -13.47 -2.23 8.00
CA PHE A 322 -12.17 -1.69 8.39
C PHE A 322 -11.58 -2.41 9.62
N VAL A 323 -12.37 -2.59 10.68
CA VAL A 323 -11.92 -3.33 11.87
C VAL A 323 -11.53 -4.78 11.55
N LYS A 324 -12.25 -5.44 10.64
CA LYS A 324 -11.88 -6.78 10.17
C LYS A 324 -10.57 -6.78 9.39
N SER A 325 -10.30 -5.76 8.59
CA SER A 325 -9.11 -5.70 7.73
C SER A 325 -7.81 -5.46 8.51
N ILE A 326 -7.87 -4.72 9.63
CA ILE A 326 -6.69 -4.43 10.48
C ILE A 326 -6.57 -5.32 11.72
N GLY A 327 -7.67 -6.01 12.11
CA GLY A 327 -7.77 -6.79 13.33
C GLY A 327 -8.18 -5.96 14.55
N ILE A 328 -8.79 -6.61 15.55
CA ILE A 328 -9.17 -5.97 16.83
C ILE A 328 -7.94 -5.59 17.64
N TYR A 329 -6.87 -6.39 17.54
CA TYR A 329 -5.57 -6.11 18.12
C TYR A 329 -4.51 -6.02 17.01
N PRO A 330 -4.31 -4.84 16.40
CA PRO A 330 -3.30 -4.64 15.38
C PRO A 330 -1.89 -4.91 15.89
N VAL A 331 -0.94 -5.16 14.98
CA VAL A 331 0.49 -5.33 15.31
C VAL A 331 0.99 -4.17 16.18
N GLY A 332 1.77 -4.49 17.21
CA GLY A 332 2.28 -3.52 18.18
C GLY A 332 1.32 -3.17 19.32
N SER A 333 0.11 -3.73 19.34
CA SER A 333 -0.82 -3.57 20.48
C SER A 333 -0.25 -4.24 21.74
N LEU A 334 -0.23 -3.51 22.85
CA LEU A 334 0.09 -4.05 24.17
C LEU A 334 -1.16 -4.71 24.76
N VAL A 335 -1.03 -5.98 25.17
CA VAL A 335 -2.15 -6.76 25.68
C VAL A 335 -1.78 -7.49 26.97
N ARG A 336 -2.76 -7.62 27.87
CA ARG A 336 -2.71 -8.50 29.02
C ARG A 336 -3.30 -9.85 28.65
N LEU A 337 -2.59 -10.91 28.99
CA LEU A 337 -3.06 -12.28 28.83
C LEU A 337 -3.68 -12.81 30.12
N THR A 338 -4.59 -13.78 30.02
CA THR A 338 -5.22 -14.43 31.18
C THR A 338 -4.22 -15.11 32.11
N SER A 339 -3.04 -15.50 31.60
CA SER A 339 -1.92 -15.98 32.41
C SER A 339 -1.27 -14.91 33.30
N GLN A 340 -1.69 -13.64 33.17
CA GLN A 340 -1.12 -12.45 33.79
C GLN A 340 0.28 -12.11 33.27
N HIS A 341 0.53 -12.42 32.00
CA HIS A 341 1.67 -11.89 31.26
C HIS A 341 1.25 -10.70 30.42
N LEU A 342 2.18 -9.76 30.25
CA LEU A 342 2.08 -8.73 29.22
C LEU A 342 2.77 -9.23 27.95
N ALA A 343 2.12 -8.97 26.83
CA ALA A 343 2.60 -9.34 25.51
C ALA A 343 2.34 -8.23 24.50
N VAL A 344 3.09 -8.25 23.40
CA VAL A 344 2.84 -7.40 22.24
C VAL A 344 2.38 -8.24 21.08
N VAL A 345 1.37 -7.79 20.34
CA VAL A 345 0.92 -8.46 19.11
C VAL A 345 2.00 -8.35 18.03
N THR A 346 2.43 -9.49 17.49
CA THR A 346 3.43 -9.55 16.43
C THR A 346 2.83 -9.87 15.07
N GLU A 347 1.75 -10.66 15.04
CA GLU A 347 1.12 -11.10 13.80
C GLU A 347 -0.39 -11.30 14.06
N PRO A 348 -1.28 -10.67 13.27
CA PRO A 348 -2.70 -10.99 13.33
C PRO A 348 -2.95 -12.37 12.72
N THR A 349 -3.94 -13.07 13.25
CA THR A 349 -4.39 -14.34 12.65
C THR A 349 -5.57 -14.06 11.73
N PRO A 350 -5.48 -14.41 10.42
CA PRO A 350 -6.61 -14.30 9.51
C PRO A 350 -7.85 -14.96 10.08
N ASP A 351 -9.00 -14.31 9.94
CA ASP A 351 -10.33 -14.76 10.40
C ASP A 351 -10.52 -14.95 11.91
N LEU A 352 -9.46 -14.90 12.73
CA LEU A 352 -9.49 -15.06 14.18
C LEU A 352 -9.05 -13.78 14.89
N LEU A 353 -9.91 -12.76 14.84
CA LEU A 353 -9.62 -11.40 15.31
C LEU A 353 -9.15 -11.28 16.78
N LEU A 354 -9.46 -12.27 17.62
CA LEU A 354 -9.11 -12.30 19.05
C LEU A 354 -7.94 -13.23 19.39
N LYS A 355 -7.37 -13.92 18.39
CA LYS A 355 -6.31 -14.92 18.60
C LYS A 355 -5.06 -14.63 17.76
N PRO A 356 -4.46 -13.43 17.86
CA PRO A 356 -3.20 -13.13 17.16
C PRO A 356 -2.03 -13.92 17.75
N LYS A 357 -0.88 -13.94 17.05
CA LYS A 357 0.40 -14.30 17.66
C LYS A 357 0.93 -13.13 18.48
N VAL A 358 1.42 -13.44 19.67
CA VAL A 358 1.89 -12.45 20.64
C VAL A 358 3.27 -12.80 21.16
N LYS A 359 4.12 -11.80 21.42
CA LYS A 359 5.42 -11.96 22.06
C LYS A 359 5.33 -11.53 23.52
N ILE A 360 5.44 -12.50 24.42
CA ILE A 360 5.47 -12.26 25.86
C ILE A 360 6.82 -11.69 26.26
N PHE A 361 6.82 -10.70 27.17
CA PHE A 361 8.04 -10.08 27.66
C PHE A 361 8.02 -9.74 29.17
N PHE A 362 6.86 -9.75 29.83
CA PHE A 362 6.76 -9.40 31.25
C PHE A 362 5.69 -10.22 31.98
N SER A 363 5.90 -10.50 33.27
CA SER A 363 4.94 -11.18 34.12
C SER A 363 4.44 -10.25 35.24
N LEU A 364 3.12 -10.08 35.35
CA LEU A 364 2.50 -9.28 36.40
C LEU A 364 2.56 -9.97 37.77
N LYS A 365 2.63 -11.31 37.79
CA LYS A 365 2.71 -12.09 39.03
C LYS A 365 4.05 -11.90 39.73
N SER A 366 5.15 -11.98 38.98
CA SER A 366 6.50 -11.77 39.50
C SER A 366 6.96 -10.31 39.43
N LYS A 367 6.21 -9.45 38.72
CA LYS A 367 6.56 -8.05 38.43
C LYS A 367 7.96 -7.92 37.81
N ALA A 368 8.30 -8.85 36.93
CA ALA A 368 9.63 -8.92 36.33
C ALA A 368 9.55 -9.26 34.83
N PRO A 369 10.57 -8.85 34.04
CA PRO A 369 10.74 -9.33 32.67
C PRO A 369 10.87 -10.86 32.64
N VAL A 370 10.38 -11.46 31.56
CA VAL A 370 10.50 -12.91 31.29
C VAL A 370 11.21 -13.14 29.95
N PRO A 371 11.80 -14.32 29.72
CA PRO A 371 12.37 -14.66 28.42
C PRO A 371 11.36 -14.44 27.29
N LEU A 372 11.78 -13.78 26.23
CA LEU A 372 10.92 -13.48 25.09
C LEU A 372 10.41 -14.78 24.47
N LYS A 373 9.09 -14.90 24.36
CA LYS A 373 8.44 -16.08 23.80
C LYS A 373 7.28 -15.66 22.92
N VAL A 374 7.33 -16.08 21.66
CA VAL A 374 6.18 -15.97 20.76
C VAL A 374 5.20 -17.10 21.05
N ILE A 375 3.93 -16.75 21.22
CA ILE A 375 2.83 -17.68 21.41
C ILE A 375 1.79 -17.42 20.33
N ASP A 376 1.39 -18.47 19.66
CA ASP A 376 0.22 -18.47 18.79
C ASP A 376 -1.03 -18.75 19.63
N LEU A 377 -1.89 -17.75 19.80
CA LEU A 377 -3.14 -17.88 20.56
C LEU A 377 -4.20 -18.70 19.80
N ALA A 378 -4.03 -18.92 18.49
CA ALA A 378 -4.90 -19.78 17.69
C ALA A 378 -4.50 -21.26 17.78
N ALA A 379 -3.30 -21.58 18.27
CA ALA A 379 -2.85 -22.96 18.42
C ALA A 379 -3.74 -23.73 19.41
N HIS A 380 -4.17 -24.94 19.02
CA HIS A 380 -5.03 -25.82 19.83
C HIS A 380 -4.44 -26.16 21.21
N SER A 381 -3.11 -26.13 21.35
CA SER A 381 -2.39 -26.38 22.60
C SER A 381 -2.33 -25.15 23.51
N CYS A 382 -2.66 -23.96 23.01
CA CYS A 382 -2.62 -22.71 23.77
C CYS A 382 -3.91 -22.57 24.60
N LYS A 383 -3.74 -22.44 25.92
CA LYS A 383 -4.84 -22.20 26.87
C LYS A 383 -4.95 -20.74 27.32
N ASP A 384 -4.07 -19.89 26.81
CA ASP A 384 -4.05 -18.47 27.15
C ASP A 384 -4.94 -17.69 26.18
N SER A 385 -5.40 -16.53 26.61
CA SER A 385 -6.22 -15.63 25.79
C SER A 385 -5.98 -14.18 26.22
N ILE A 386 -6.34 -13.24 25.34
CA ILE A 386 -6.24 -11.81 25.66
C ILE A 386 -7.36 -11.47 26.65
N GLU A 387 -6.98 -11.00 27.84
CA GLU A 387 -7.89 -10.44 28.84
C GLU A 387 -8.33 -9.04 28.44
N GLY A 388 -7.42 -8.23 27.90
CA GLY A 388 -7.73 -6.90 27.37
C GLY A 388 -6.49 -6.14 26.88
N PRO A 389 -6.70 -4.99 26.21
CA PRO A 389 -5.62 -4.08 25.86
C PRO A 389 -5.08 -3.34 27.09
N GLU A 390 -3.81 -2.95 27.03
CA GLU A 390 -3.13 -2.14 28.06
C GLU A 390 -2.65 -0.82 27.45
N GLU A 391 -2.62 0.26 28.23
CA GLU A 391 -2.06 1.52 27.77
C GLU A 391 -0.56 1.57 28.05
N ARG A 392 0.26 1.84 27.03
CA ARG A 392 1.71 2.00 27.22
C ARG A 392 2.05 3.04 28.28
N ALA A 393 1.21 4.06 28.47
CA ALA A 393 1.40 5.11 29.46
C ALA A 393 1.34 4.61 30.92
N ASP A 394 0.65 3.50 31.18
CA ASP A 394 0.57 2.89 32.50
C ASP A 394 1.86 2.14 32.87
N TRP A 395 2.77 1.97 31.90
CA TRP A 395 3.98 1.18 32.02
C TRP A 395 5.23 1.99 31.64
N ASN A 396 6.30 1.88 32.44
CA ASN A 396 7.57 2.58 32.16
C ASN A 396 8.53 1.74 31.30
N PHE A 397 8.01 0.99 30.32
CA PHE A 397 8.83 0.17 29.44
C PHE A 397 9.50 1.05 28.37
N LYS A 398 10.83 0.98 28.29
CA LYS A 398 11.59 1.60 27.20
C LYS A 398 11.58 0.66 26.00
N SER A 399 11.39 1.21 24.80
CA SER A 399 11.54 0.50 23.51
C SER A 399 10.64 -0.73 23.31
N LEU A 400 9.34 -0.62 23.61
CA LEU A 400 8.37 -1.69 23.30
C LEU A 400 8.31 -2.02 21.80
N ASP A 401 8.67 -1.08 20.93
CA ASP A 401 8.59 -1.29 19.49
C ASP A 401 9.58 -2.35 18.97
N ASP A 402 10.72 -2.53 19.65
CA ASP A 402 11.70 -3.58 19.33
C ASP A 402 11.11 -4.99 19.48
N LEU A 403 10.06 -5.16 20.29
CA LEU A 403 9.44 -6.47 20.55
C LEU A 403 8.65 -7.01 19.35
N TRP A 404 8.22 -6.16 18.42
CA TRP A 404 7.43 -6.59 17.25
C TRP A 404 8.08 -6.22 15.92
N MET A 405 9.32 -5.73 15.98
CA MET A 405 10.11 -5.26 14.84
C MET A 405 11.20 -6.23 14.35
N LEU A 406 11.45 -7.31 15.10
CA LEU A 406 12.52 -8.28 14.83
C LEU A 406 12.00 -9.50 14.10
#